data_AF-A0A353GR57-F1
#
_entry.id   AF-A0A353GR57-F1
#
_cell.length_a   1.000
_cell.length_b   1.000
_cell.length_c   1.000
_cell.angle_alpha   90.00
_cell.angle_beta   90.00
_cell.angle_gamma   90.00
#
_symmetry.space_group_name_H-M   'P 1'
#
loop_
_entity.id
_entity.type
_entity.pdbx_description
1 polymer ?
#
loop_
_entity_poly.entity_id
_entity_poly.type
_entity_poly.pdbx_seq_one_letter_code
_entity_poly.pdbx_strand_id
1 'polypeptide(L)'
;MKKKLVLVITVLVVALIVVTLFSNRAAMEKKAKIVAITSYPVSVVTAAKQKLDETFSQVGVIVSNNDVEVASELQGKVTAVYVKEGSHVSPGSPLVKVDDMVPEANYASAKSSYEKALNDWKRMQGLYQDGLISKTDLETSQQVYSAAEAGFVNAKRQYQNSIITS
;
A
#
# COMPACT_ATOMS: atom_id res chain seq x y z
N MET A 1 -24.92 98.57 76.21
CA MET A 1 -25.44 97.30 75.64
C MET A 1 -24.77 96.83 74.34
N LYS A 2 -23.84 97.59 73.73
CA LYS A 2 -23.22 97.23 72.43
C LYS A 2 -22.09 96.17 72.51
N LYS A 3 -21.37 96.05 73.65
CA LYS A 3 -20.25 95.10 73.82
C LYS A 3 -20.66 93.64 73.98
N LYS A 4 -21.83 93.35 74.59
CA LYS A 4 -22.36 91.98 74.74
C LYS A 4 -22.85 91.41 73.40
N LEU A 5 -23.35 92.26 72.51
CA LEU A 5 -23.84 91.86 71.19
C LEU A 5 -22.71 91.44 70.24
N VAL A 6 -21.58 92.16 70.26
CA VAL A 6 -20.38 91.81 69.47
C VAL A 6 -19.81 90.46 69.90
N LEU A 7 -19.78 90.16 71.20
CA LEU A 7 -19.23 88.91 71.75
C LEU A 7 -20.09 87.69 71.40
N VAL A 8 -21.42 87.85 71.33
CA VAL A 8 -22.34 86.79 70.88
C VAL A 8 -22.18 86.51 69.39
N ILE A 9 -21.96 87.54 68.57
CA ILE A 9 -21.75 87.40 67.12
C ILE A 9 -20.43 86.67 66.82
N THR A 10 -19.34 86.97 67.52
CA THR A 10 -18.06 86.24 67.32
C THR A 10 -18.15 84.79 67.74
N VAL A 11 -18.83 84.46 68.84
CA VAL A 11 -19.03 83.06 69.26
C VAL A 11 -19.88 82.29 68.24
N LEU A 12 -20.91 82.93 67.67
CA LEU A 12 -21.73 82.33 66.61
C LEU A 12 -20.92 82.06 65.33
N VAL A 13 -20.07 82.99 64.91
CA VAL A 13 -19.20 82.81 63.73
C VAL A 13 -18.19 81.69 63.95
N VAL A 14 -17.57 81.61 65.12
CA VAL A 14 -16.61 80.53 65.43
C VAL A 14 -17.31 79.16 65.49
N ALA A 15 -18.51 79.08 66.07
CA ALA A 15 -19.29 77.85 66.08
C ALA A 15 -19.65 77.39 64.65
N LEU A 16 -20.00 78.32 63.77
CA LEU A 16 -20.32 78.04 62.36
C LEU A 16 -19.07 77.55 61.58
N ILE A 17 -17.90 78.09 61.88
CA ILE A 17 -16.62 77.63 61.30
C ILE A 17 -16.24 76.22 61.78
N VAL A 18 -16.47 75.90 63.06
CA VAL A 18 -16.19 74.55 63.59
C VAL A 18 -17.13 73.50 62.98
N VAL A 19 -18.42 73.82 62.84
CA VAL A 19 -19.41 72.92 62.22
C VAL A 19 -19.11 72.67 60.74
N THR A 20 -18.70 73.71 60.02
CA THR A 20 -18.30 73.58 58.60
C THR A 20 -17.01 72.77 58.46
N LEU A 21 -16.00 72.95 59.33
CA LEU A 21 -14.77 72.14 59.34
C LEU A 21 -15.03 70.66 59.65
N PHE A 22 -15.89 70.35 60.63
CA PHE A 22 -16.24 68.96 60.94
C PHE A 22 -17.04 68.28 59.83
N SER A 23 -17.99 68.99 59.21
CA SER A 23 -18.74 68.44 58.05
C SER A 23 -17.84 68.21 56.84
N ASN A 24 -16.86 69.09 56.60
CA ASN A 24 -15.95 68.96 55.48
C ASN A 24 -14.95 67.80 55.70
N ARG A 25 -14.54 67.53 56.95
CA ARG A 25 -13.70 66.37 57.29
C ARG A 25 -14.44 65.03 57.10
N ALA A 26 -15.72 64.96 57.49
CA ALA A 26 -16.56 63.77 57.25
C ALA A 26 -16.84 63.55 55.76
N ALA A 27 -16.97 64.62 54.97
CA ALA A 27 -17.11 64.55 53.51
C ALA A 27 -15.82 64.05 52.83
N MET A 28 -14.64 64.37 53.38
CA MET A 28 -13.34 63.90 52.89
C MET A 28 -13.11 62.41 53.19
N GLU A 29 -13.53 61.90 54.35
CA GLU A 29 -13.42 60.45 54.66
C GLU A 29 -14.30 59.57 53.76
N LYS A 30 -15.51 60.05 53.40
CA LYS A 30 -16.38 59.34 52.45
C LYS A 30 -15.84 59.37 51.01
N LYS A 31 -15.07 60.41 50.64
CA LYS A 31 -14.41 60.51 49.33
C LYS A 31 -13.04 59.80 49.28
N ALA A 32 -12.44 59.47 50.42
CA ALA A 32 -11.15 58.81 50.53
C ALA A 32 -11.20 57.26 50.48
N LYS A 33 -12.39 56.65 50.36
CA LYS A 33 -12.49 55.23 49.94
C LYS A 33 -12.25 55.16 48.43
N ILE A 34 -10.98 55.18 48.06
CA ILE A 34 -10.50 54.80 46.74
C ILE A 34 -10.98 53.37 46.49
N VAL A 35 -11.93 53.21 45.57
CA VAL A 35 -12.31 51.90 45.04
C VAL A 35 -11.12 51.43 44.23
N ALA A 36 -10.26 50.61 44.83
CA ALA A 36 -9.26 49.88 44.09
C ALA A 36 -9.99 49.03 43.04
N ILE A 37 -9.69 49.27 41.76
CA ILE A 37 -10.22 48.45 40.67
C ILE A 37 -9.44 47.14 40.71
N THR A 38 -9.92 46.18 41.51
CA THR A 38 -9.25 44.90 41.81
C THR A 38 -9.62 43.80 40.81
N SER A 39 -9.95 44.14 39.56
CA SER A 39 -10.28 43.14 38.56
C SER A 39 -10.28 43.75 37.17
N TYR A 40 -9.48 43.17 36.28
CA TYR A 40 -9.57 43.40 34.86
C TYR A 40 -10.37 42.25 34.26
N PRO A 41 -11.48 42.52 33.55
CA PRO A 41 -12.24 41.44 32.91
C PRO A 41 -11.37 40.81 31.82
N VAL A 42 -11.07 39.53 31.97
CA VAL A 42 -10.36 38.72 30.99
C VAL A 42 -11.30 37.65 30.44
N SER A 43 -11.25 37.43 29.14
CA SER A 43 -11.99 36.34 28.51
C SER A 43 -11.21 35.05 28.67
N VAL A 44 -11.83 34.04 29.29
CA VAL A 44 -11.25 32.71 29.48
C VAL A 44 -12.05 31.68 28.68
N VAL A 45 -11.35 30.66 28.19
CA VAL A 45 -11.95 29.48 27.57
C VAL A 45 -11.47 28.24 28.32
N THR A 46 -12.39 27.32 28.64
CA THR A 46 -12.07 26.08 29.35
C THR A 46 -11.46 25.08 28.37
N ALA A 47 -10.23 24.64 28.64
CA ALA A 47 -9.59 23.61 27.83
C ALA A 47 -10.32 22.27 27.99
N ALA A 48 -10.79 21.71 26.89
CA ALA A 48 -11.40 20.38 26.84
C ALA A 48 -10.50 19.46 26.01
N LYS A 49 -10.36 18.20 26.44
CA LYS A 49 -9.70 17.17 25.63
C LYS A 49 -10.57 16.88 24.43
N GLN A 50 -10.08 17.22 23.25
CA GLN A 50 -10.67 16.83 21.98
C GLN A 50 -9.75 15.84 21.30
N LYS A 51 -10.34 14.92 20.54
CA LYS A 51 -9.57 14.02 19.69
C LYS A 51 -9.09 14.83 18.49
N LEU A 52 -7.78 14.99 18.37
CA LEU A 52 -7.16 15.62 17.20
C LEU A 52 -6.84 14.51 16.21
N ASP A 53 -7.57 14.45 15.11
CA ASP A 53 -7.26 13.55 14.01
C ASP A 53 -6.25 14.28 13.09
N GLU A 54 -4.96 13.99 13.24
CA GLU A 54 -3.90 14.52 12.35
C GLU A 54 -3.94 13.76 11.02
N THR A 55 -4.56 14.36 10.00
CA THR A 55 -4.57 13.79 8.65
C THR A 55 -3.35 14.28 7.87
N PHE A 56 -2.48 13.36 7.46
CA PHE A 56 -1.35 13.63 6.58
C PHE A 56 -1.75 13.32 5.13
N SER A 57 -1.63 14.32 4.24
CA SER A 57 -1.93 14.17 2.81
C SER A 57 -0.64 14.21 2.01
N GLN A 58 -0.44 13.24 1.14
CA GLN A 58 0.71 13.15 0.26
C GLN A 58 0.24 12.80 -1.15
N VAL A 59 0.86 13.41 -2.15
CA VAL A 59 0.63 13.09 -3.56
C VAL A 59 1.59 11.96 -3.93
N GLY A 60 1.03 10.88 -4.48
CA GLY A 60 1.78 9.74 -5.00
C GLY A 60 1.31 9.39 -6.40
N VAL A 61 2.10 8.58 -7.10
CA VAL A 61 1.74 8.01 -8.40
C VAL A 61 1.41 6.54 -8.18
N ILE A 62 0.32 6.07 -8.77
CA ILE A 62 -0.06 4.65 -8.77
C ILE A 62 0.73 3.99 -9.90
N VAL A 63 1.40 2.88 -9.57
CA VAL A 63 2.12 2.04 -10.53
C VAL A 63 1.53 0.64 -10.53
N SER A 64 1.70 -0.08 -11.63
CA SER A 64 1.33 -1.49 -11.72
C SER A 64 2.08 -2.30 -10.67
N ASN A 65 1.38 -3.23 -10.01
CA ASN A 65 2.01 -4.10 -9.03
C ASN A 65 3.04 -5.03 -9.68
N ASN A 66 2.74 -5.53 -10.89
CA ASN A 66 3.63 -6.29 -11.74
C ASN A 66 3.48 -5.82 -13.19
N ASP A 67 4.59 -5.73 -13.89
CA ASP A 67 4.66 -5.49 -15.33
C ASP A 67 5.57 -6.57 -15.93
N VAL A 68 5.10 -7.27 -16.96
CA VAL A 68 5.79 -8.42 -17.54
C VAL A 68 5.77 -8.30 -19.05
N GLU A 69 6.95 -8.29 -19.64
CA GLU A 69 7.12 -8.38 -21.09
C GLU A 69 7.10 -9.85 -21.51
N VAL A 70 6.08 -10.24 -22.28
CA VAL A 70 5.93 -11.59 -22.80
C VAL A 70 6.51 -11.65 -24.21
N ALA A 71 7.59 -12.40 -24.38
CA ALA A 71 8.27 -12.60 -25.66
C ALA A 71 8.14 -14.05 -26.14
N SER A 72 8.28 -14.25 -27.45
CA SER A 72 8.28 -15.59 -28.05
C SER A 72 9.58 -16.32 -27.73
N GLU A 73 9.49 -17.56 -27.24
CA GLU A 73 10.64 -18.45 -27.10
C GLU A 73 11.04 -19.13 -28.42
N LEU A 74 10.14 -19.11 -29.42
CA LEU A 74 10.36 -19.71 -30.73
C LEU A 74 10.46 -18.62 -31.82
N GLN A 75 11.36 -18.83 -32.79
CA GLN A 75 11.42 -18.00 -34.00
C GLN A 75 10.43 -18.53 -35.04
N GLY A 76 9.61 -17.66 -35.60
CA GLY A 76 8.65 -18.03 -36.63
C GLY A 76 7.70 -16.90 -36.98
N LYS A 77 6.83 -17.13 -37.96
CA LYS A 77 5.78 -16.20 -38.35
C LYS A 77 4.60 -16.33 -37.39
N VAL A 78 4.01 -15.21 -36.96
CA VAL A 78 2.74 -15.21 -36.21
C VAL A 78 1.61 -15.67 -37.14
N THR A 79 0.89 -16.73 -36.73
CA THR A 79 -0.23 -17.31 -37.48
C THR A 79 -1.58 -16.85 -36.96
N ALA A 80 -1.69 -16.61 -35.65
CA ALA A 80 -2.92 -16.12 -35.02
C ALA A 80 -2.65 -15.26 -33.79
N VAL A 81 -3.55 -14.32 -33.52
CA VAL A 81 -3.58 -13.50 -32.30
C VAL A 81 -4.95 -13.68 -31.65
N TYR A 82 -4.97 -14.10 -30.39
CA TYR A 82 -6.20 -14.48 -29.67
C TYR A 82 -6.75 -13.36 -28.78
N VAL A 83 -5.94 -12.34 -28.52
CA VAL A 83 -6.27 -11.25 -27.60
C VAL A 83 -6.30 -9.90 -28.32
N LYS A 84 -7.04 -8.96 -27.75
CA LYS A 84 -7.07 -7.57 -28.19
C LYS A 84 -6.40 -6.70 -27.14
N GLU A 85 -5.88 -5.56 -27.57
CA GLU A 85 -5.29 -4.56 -26.68
C GLU A 85 -6.32 -4.12 -25.63
N GLY A 86 -5.90 -4.10 -24.36
CA GLY A 86 -6.75 -3.76 -23.21
C GLY A 86 -7.66 -4.89 -22.70
N SER A 87 -7.65 -6.07 -23.31
CA SER A 87 -8.42 -7.22 -22.81
C SER A 87 -7.84 -7.77 -21.51
N HIS A 88 -8.72 -8.15 -20.58
CA HIS A 88 -8.33 -8.89 -19.39
C HIS A 88 -8.13 -10.37 -19.72
N VAL A 89 -6.99 -10.94 -19.32
CA VAL A 89 -6.63 -12.35 -19.55
C VAL A 89 -6.32 -13.02 -18.22
N SER A 90 -6.71 -14.29 -18.10
CA SER A 90 -6.36 -15.11 -16.93
C SER A 90 -4.99 -15.77 -17.14
N PRO A 91 -4.22 -16.05 -16.08
CA PRO A 91 -2.91 -16.71 -16.20
C PRO A 91 -2.97 -18.00 -17.04
N GLY A 92 -2.01 -18.18 -17.93
CA GLY A 92 -1.95 -19.32 -18.87
C GLY A 92 -2.86 -19.22 -20.09
N SER A 93 -3.55 -18.09 -20.31
CA SER A 93 -4.39 -17.94 -21.51
C SER A 93 -3.53 -17.77 -22.77
N PRO A 94 -3.87 -18.41 -23.90
CA PRO A 94 -3.14 -18.24 -25.14
C PRO A 94 -3.32 -16.81 -25.67
N LEU A 95 -2.21 -16.14 -25.96
CA LEU A 95 -2.16 -14.77 -26.48
C LEU A 95 -1.93 -14.76 -27.98
N VAL A 96 -0.91 -15.51 -28.42
CA VAL A 96 -0.44 -15.51 -29.80
C VAL A 96 0.00 -16.92 -30.19
N LYS A 97 -0.28 -17.32 -31.43
CA LYS A 97 0.24 -18.54 -32.03
C LYS A 97 1.30 -18.20 -33.08
N VAL A 98 2.45 -18.85 -32.95
CA VAL A 98 3.53 -18.86 -33.95
C VAL A 98 3.38 -20.11 -34.82
N ASP A 99 3.89 -20.05 -36.05
CA ASP A 99 3.95 -21.20 -36.96
C ASP A 99 4.57 -22.42 -36.27
N ASP A 100 3.76 -23.47 -36.14
CA ASP A 100 4.07 -24.70 -35.42
C ASP A 100 4.35 -25.88 -36.36
N MET A 101 4.36 -25.69 -37.68
CA MET A 101 4.42 -26.81 -38.63
C MET A 101 5.72 -27.63 -38.50
N VAL A 102 6.86 -26.97 -38.32
CA VAL A 102 8.16 -27.63 -38.09
C VAL A 102 8.27 -28.23 -36.67
N PRO A 103 7.97 -27.47 -35.59
CA PRO A 103 7.93 -28.03 -34.23
C PRO A 103 6.99 -29.23 -34.08
N GLU A 104 5.82 -29.20 -34.72
CA GLU A 104 4.83 -30.28 -34.69
C GLU A 104 5.36 -31.55 -35.37
N ALA A 105 5.94 -31.41 -36.57
CA ALA A 105 6.54 -32.53 -37.27
C ALA A 105 7.70 -33.17 -36.48
N ASN A 106 8.55 -32.33 -35.86
CA ASN A 106 9.64 -32.78 -35.01
C ASN A 106 9.12 -33.50 -33.76
N TYR A 107 8.07 -32.96 -33.12
CA TYR A 107 7.40 -33.58 -31.98
C TYR A 107 6.83 -34.96 -32.35
N ALA A 108 6.13 -35.06 -33.49
CA ALA A 108 5.57 -36.33 -33.96
C ALA A 108 6.67 -37.38 -34.22
N SER A 109 7.77 -36.99 -34.88
CA SER A 109 8.92 -37.86 -35.14
C SER A 109 9.60 -38.35 -33.85
N ALA A 110 9.86 -37.42 -32.91
CA ALA A 110 10.47 -37.73 -31.62
C ALA A 110 9.57 -38.62 -30.76
N LYS A 111 8.24 -38.38 -30.78
CA LYS A 111 7.25 -39.22 -30.11
C LYS A 111 7.27 -40.65 -30.62
N SER A 112 7.27 -40.85 -31.94
CA SER A 112 7.36 -42.20 -32.53
C SER A 112 8.66 -42.91 -32.14
N SER A 113 9.78 -42.19 -32.10
CA SER A 113 11.08 -42.75 -31.69
C SER A 113 11.11 -43.14 -30.21
N TYR A 114 10.53 -42.31 -29.35
CA TYR A 114 10.35 -42.59 -27.92
C TYR A 114 9.48 -43.83 -27.69
N GLU A 115 8.31 -43.90 -28.33
CA GLU A 115 7.40 -45.04 -28.19
C GLU A 115 8.05 -46.36 -28.64
N LYS A 116 8.81 -46.32 -29.74
CA LYS A 116 9.59 -47.47 -30.18
C LYS A 116 10.61 -47.90 -29.12
N ALA A 117 11.43 -46.98 -28.64
CA ALA A 117 12.48 -47.28 -27.66
C ALA A 117 11.90 -47.76 -26.32
N LEU A 118 10.76 -47.20 -25.89
CA LEU A 118 10.03 -47.63 -24.70
C LEU A 118 9.54 -49.08 -24.83
N ASN A 119 8.95 -49.43 -25.98
CA ASN A 119 8.46 -50.79 -26.21
C ASN A 119 9.62 -51.79 -26.33
N ASP A 120 10.72 -51.40 -26.96
CA ASP A 120 11.93 -52.23 -27.06
C ASP A 120 12.54 -52.48 -25.67
N TRP A 121 12.65 -51.45 -24.83
CA TRP A 121 13.15 -51.57 -23.45
C TRP A 121 12.25 -52.44 -22.57
N LYS A 122 10.91 -52.25 -22.65
CA LYS A 122 9.95 -53.11 -21.95
C LYS A 122 10.07 -54.57 -22.37
N ARG A 123 10.23 -54.83 -23.66
CA ARG A 123 10.43 -56.19 -24.18
C ARG A 123 11.74 -56.80 -23.67
N MET A 124 12.84 -56.04 -23.70
CA MET A 124 14.13 -56.50 -23.15
C MET A 124 14.06 -56.75 -21.65
N GLN A 125 13.33 -55.92 -20.91
CA GLN A 125 13.12 -56.12 -19.47
C GLN A 125 12.42 -57.45 -19.18
N GLY A 126 11.39 -57.80 -19.95
CA GLY A 126 10.73 -59.12 -19.85
C GLY A 126 11.69 -60.27 -20.17
N LEU A 127 12.41 -60.17 -21.29
CA LEU A 127 13.38 -61.20 -21.68
C LEU A 127 14.52 -61.38 -20.65
N TYR A 128 14.93 -60.30 -19.98
CA TYR A 128 15.94 -60.36 -18.92
C TYR A 128 15.39 -61.05 -17.66
N GLN A 129 14.13 -60.77 -17.29
CA GLN A 129 13.47 -61.47 -16.18
C GLN A 129 13.33 -62.97 -16.46
N ASP A 130 13.14 -63.35 -17.72
CA ASP A 130 13.09 -64.74 -18.18
C ASP A 130 14.50 -65.37 -18.36
N GLY A 131 15.58 -64.61 -18.13
CA GLY A 131 16.96 -65.09 -18.27
C GLY A 131 17.45 -65.30 -19.71
N LEU A 132 16.77 -64.72 -20.70
CA LEU A 132 17.01 -64.92 -22.14
C LEU A 132 18.01 -63.93 -22.76
N ILE A 133 18.34 -62.84 -22.06
CA ILE A 133 19.30 -61.83 -22.52
C ILE A 133 20.30 -61.44 -21.43
N SER A 134 21.41 -60.82 -21.82
CA SER A 134 22.41 -60.35 -20.87
C SER A 134 21.98 -59.02 -20.20
N LYS A 135 22.57 -58.73 -19.03
CA LYS A 135 22.39 -57.44 -18.35
C LYS A 135 22.85 -56.27 -19.22
N THR A 136 23.93 -56.46 -19.98
CA THR A 136 24.49 -55.45 -20.90
C THR A 136 23.52 -55.10 -22.02
N ASP A 137 22.76 -56.07 -22.55
CA ASP A 137 21.75 -55.81 -23.58
C ASP A 137 20.60 -54.97 -23.02
N LEU A 138 20.14 -55.28 -21.80
CA LEU A 138 19.12 -54.50 -21.11
C LEU A 138 19.58 -53.06 -20.85
N GLU A 139 20.80 -52.87 -20.34
CA GLU A 139 21.39 -51.55 -20.08
C GLU A 139 21.53 -50.73 -21.38
N THR A 140 21.95 -51.38 -22.47
CA THR A 140 22.03 -50.74 -23.79
C THR A 140 20.66 -50.25 -24.25
N SER A 141 19.62 -51.09 -24.12
CA SER A 141 18.26 -50.69 -24.45
C SER A 141 17.73 -49.58 -23.55
N GLN A 142 18.09 -49.59 -22.26
CA GLN A 142 17.74 -48.52 -21.32
C GLN A 142 18.38 -47.19 -21.72
N GLN A 143 19.64 -47.22 -22.17
CA GLN A 143 20.34 -46.02 -22.63
C GLN A 143 19.70 -45.44 -23.89
N VAL A 144 19.30 -46.29 -24.84
CA VAL A 144 18.57 -45.86 -26.05
C VAL A 144 17.21 -45.26 -25.69
N TYR A 145 16.48 -45.87 -24.76
CA TYR A 145 15.22 -45.32 -24.25
C TYR A 145 15.42 -43.93 -23.62
N SER A 146 16.40 -43.79 -22.73
CA SER A 146 16.71 -42.51 -22.07
C SER A 146 17.07 -41.40 -23.06
N ALA A 147 17.87 -41.72 -24.10
CA ALA A 147 18.19 -40.77 -25.16
C ALA A 147 16.95 -40.35 -25.96
N ALA A 148 16.07 -41.31 -26.30
CA ALA A 148 14.83 -41.02 -27.02
C ALA A 148 13.83 -40.21 -26.18
N GLU A 149 13.76 -40.45 -24.86
CA GLU A 149 12.96 -39.69 -23.91
C GLU A 149 13.43 -38.22 -23.85
N ALA A 150 14.74 -38.00 -23.72
CA ALA A 150 15.31 -36.65 -23.74
C ALA A 150 14.97 -35.90 -25.04
N GLY A 151 15.08 -36.59 -26.19
CA GLY A 151 14.68 -36.04 -27.49
C GLY A 151 13.20 -35.67 -27.56
N PHE A 152 12.32 -36.55 -27.09
CA PHE A 152 10.87 -36.31 -27.04
C PHE A 152 10.50 -35.12 -26.14
N VAL A 153 11.08 -35.03 -24.95
CA VAL A 153 10.81 -33.91 -24.02
C VAL A 153 11.22 -32.58 -24.64
N ASN A 154 12.38 -32.53 -25.30
CA ASN A 154 12.84 -31.32 -25.98
C ASN A 154 11.91 -30.91 -27.12
N ALA A 155 11.54 -31.85 -28.00
CA ALA A 155 10.63 -31.58 -29.12
C ALA A 155 9.22 -31.17 -28.63
N LYS A 156 8.75 -31.79 -27.53
CA LYS A 156 7.47 -31.43 -26.90
C LYS A 156 7.48 -29.99 -26.39
N ARG A 157 8.55 -29.55 -25.71
CA ARG A 157 8.67 -28.16 -25.24
C ARG A 157 8.69 -27.19 -26.40
N GLN A 158 9.47 -27.47 -27.45
CA GLN A 158 9.50 -26.61 -28.65
C GLN A 158 8.11 -26.47 -29.29
N TYR A 159 7.34 -27.55 -29.37
CA TYR A 159 5.96 -27.49 -29.87
C TYR A 159 5.05 -26.70 -28.93
N GLN A 160 5.14 -26.88 -27.61
CA GLN A 160 4.35 -26.11 -26.64
C GLN A 160 4.67 -24.61 -26.68
N ASN A 161 5.93 -24.25 -26.89
CA ASN A 161 6.40 -22.88 -27.02
C ASN A 161 5.92 -22.16 -28.29
N SER A 162 5.26 -22.87 -29.22
CA SER A 162 4.60 -22.24 -30.36
C SER A 162 3.37 -21.42 -29.97
N ILE A 163 2.82 -21.67 -28.77
CA ILE A 163 1.71 -20.90 -28.21
C ILE A 163 2.27 -20.05 -27.07
N ILE A 164 2.20 -18.73 -27.27
CA ILE A 164 2.60 -17.76 -26.26
C ILE A 164 1.43 -17.55 -25.31
N THR A 165 1.63 -17.76 -24.01
CA THR A 165 0.61 -17.61 -22.97
C THR A 165 0.90 -16.44 -22.04
N SER A 166 -0.13 -15.93 -21.35
CA SER A 166 -0.02 -14.90 -20.31
C SER A 166 0.58 -15.41 -19.00
#